data_AF-K9KAJ4-F1
#
_entry.id   AF-K9KAJ4-F1
#
_cell.length_a   1.000
_cell.length_b   1.000
_cell.length_c   1.000
_cell.angle_alpha   90.00
_cell.angle_beta   90.00
_cell.angle_gamma   90.00
#
_symmetry.space_group_name_H-M   'P 1'
#
loop_
_entity.id
_entity.type
_entity.pdbx_description
1 polymer ?
#
loop_
_entity_poly.entity_id
_entity_poly.type
_entity_poly.pdbx_seq_one_letter_code
_entity_poly.pdbx_strand_id
1 'polypeptide(L)'
;IEDGNNFGVSIQEETVAELRTVESEAASYLDQISRYYITRAKLVSKIAKYPHVEDYRRTVTEIDEKEYISLRLIISELRNQYVTLHDMILKNIEKIKRPRSSNAETLY
;
A
#
# COMPACT_ATOMS: atom_id res chain seq x y z
N ILE A 1 1.09 30.41 3.08
CA ILE A 1 2.42 30.09 2.50
C ILE A 1 3.35 31.22 2.92
N GLU A 2 4.53 30.90 3.45
CA GLU A 2 5.57 31.87 3.82
C GLU A 2 6.75 31.70 2.85
N ASP A 3 7.39 32.80 2.44
CA ASP A 3 8.42 32.79 1.38
C ASP A 3 9.77 32.17 1.81
N GLY A 4 9.94 31.77 3.07
CA GLY A 4 11.21 31.23 3.60
C GLY A 4 11.04 30.19 4.71
N ASN A 5 12.13 29.51 5.06
CA ASN A 5 12.18 28.45 6.09
C ASN A 5 11.25 27.24 5.81
N ASN A 6 11.12 26.83 4.54
CA ASN A 6 10.20 25.78 4.10
C ASN A 6 10.80 24.36 4.12
N PHE A 7 12.05 24.17 4.57
CA PHE A 7 12.68 22.85 4.58
C PHE A 7 11.95 21.82 5.45
N GLY A 8 11.49 22.20 6.65
CA GLY A 8 10.70 21.26 7.46
C GLY A 8 9.29 21.04 6.89
N VAL A 9 8.76 22.02 6.15
CA VAL A 9 7.48 21.87 5.43
C VAL A 9 7.63 20.85 4.30
N SER A 10 8.72 20.90 3.52
CA SER A 10 8.95 19.90 2.46
C SER A 10 9.12 18.49 3.02
N ILE A 11 9.74 18.33 4.18
CA ILE A 11 9.81 17.04 4.89
C ILE A 11 8.41 16.52 5.27
N GLN A 12 7.52 17.41 5.74
CA GLN A 12 6.14 17.05 6.02
C GLN A 12 5.40 16.61 4.75
N GLU A 13 5.55 17.37 3.66
CA GLU A 13 4.93 17.06 2.37
C GLU A 13 5.38 15.71 1.82
N GLU A 14 6.68 15.41 1.89
CA GLU A 14 7.25 14.12 1.50
C GLU A 14 6.71 12.97 2.36
N THR A 15 6.68 13.15 3.68
CA THR A 15 6.13 12.16 4.61
C THR A 15 4.65 11.87 4.32
N VAL A 16 3.85 12.91 4.05
CA VAL A 16 2.42 12.76 3.71
C VAL A 16 2.24 12.11 2.34
N ALA A 17 3.09 12.44 1.37
CA ALA A 17 3.04 11.81 0.05
C ALA A 17 3.26 10.31 0.15
N GLU A 18 4.27 9.87 0.92
CA GLU A 18 4.56 8.45 1.12
C GLU A 18 3.41 7.73 1.86
N LEU A 19 2.83 8.36 2.89
CA LEU A 19 1.66 7.82 3.59
C LEU A 19 0.48 7.60 2.63
N ARG A 20 0.23 8.53 1.72
CA ARG A 20 -0.84 8.42 0.70
C ARG A 20 -0.53 7.32 -0.32
N THR A 21 0.73 7.14 -0.70
CA THR A 21 1.15 6.04 -1.57
C THR A 21 0.82 4.70 -0.91
N VAL A 22 1.25 4.49 0.33
CA VAL A 22 0.97 3.26 1.08
C VAL A 22 -0.53 3.03 1.28
N GLU A 23 -1.30 4.08 1.58
CA GLU A 23 -2.76 4.00 1.70
C GLU A 23 -3.42 3.54 0.38
N SER A 24 -3.00 4.10 -0.75
CA SER A 24 -3.50 3.73 -2.09
C SER A 24 -3.16 2.28 -2.43
N GLU A 25 -1.94 1.83 -2.13
CA GLU A 25 -1.52 0.45 -2.32
C GLU A 25 -2.34 -0.52 -1.46
N ALA A 26 -2.57 -0.18 -0.19
CA ALA A 26 -3.41 -0.97 0.71
C ALA A 26 -4.86 -1.08 0.21
N ALA A 27 -5.43 0.01 -0.29
CA ALA A 27 -6.76 -0.01 -0.90
C ALA A 27 -6.81 -0.93 -2.13
N SER A 28 -5.75 -0.96 -2.94
CA SER A 28 -5.66 -1.85 -4.11
C SER A 28 -5.66 -3.34 -3.72
N TYR A 29 -5.04 -3.71 -2.59
CA TYR A 29 -5.03 -5.07 -2.08
C TYR A 29 -6.44 -5.54 -1.67
N LEU A 30 -7.24 -4.66 -1.06
CA LEU A 30 -8.62 -4.97 -0.68
C LEU A 30 -9.50 -5.24 -1.91
N ASP A 31 -9.31 -4.48 -2.98
CA ASP A 31 -10.01 -4.71 -4.25
C ASP A 31 -9.56 -6.03 -4.89
N GLN A 32 -8.25 -6.33 -4.86
CA GLN A 32 -7.74 -7.61 -5.39
C GLN A 32 -8.44 -8.83 -4.78
N ILE A 33 -8.65 -8.83 -3.45
CA ILE A 33 -9.36 -9.92 -2.75
C ILE A 33 -10.77 -10.09 -3.32
N SER A 34 -11.49 -8.98 -3.53
CA SER A 34 -12.83 -9.00 -4.12
C SER A 34 -12.82 -9.53 -5.56
N ARG A 35 -11.83 -9.12 -6.37
CA ARG A 35 -11.65 -9.60 -7.75
C ARG A 35 -11.38 -11.09 -7.83
N TYR A 36 -10.62 -11.65 -6.89
CA TYR A 36 -10.38 -13.09 -6.82
C TYR A 36 -11.70 -13.87 -6.69
N TYR A 37 -12.55 -13.50 -5.71
CA TYR A 37 -13.84 -14.17 -5.52
C TYR A 37 -14.74 -14.09 -6.75
N ILE A 38 -14.84 -12.91 -7.38
CA ILE A 38 -15.64 -12.73 -8.59
C ILE A 38 -15.12 -13.60 -9.74
N THR A 39 -13.80 -13.63 -9.93
CA THR A 39 -13.14 -14.40 -11.01
C THR A 39 -13.35 -15.90 -10.79
N ARG A 40 -13.12 -16.36 -9.57
CA ARG A 40 -13.32 -17.76 -9.18
C ARG A 40 -14.77 -18.20 -9.36
N ALA A 41 -15.74 -17.39 -8.93
CA ALA A 41 -17.16 -17.68 -9.11
C ALA A 41 -17.55 -17.81 -10.60
N LYS A 42 -16.99 -16.96 -11.47
CA LYS A 42 -17.19 -17.04 -12.92
C LYS A 42 -16.63 -18.35 -13.50
N LEU A 43 -15.43 -18.77 -13.08
CA LEU A 43 -14.82 -20.02 -13.53
C LEU A 43 -15.60 -21.24 -13.04
N VAL A 44 -16.03 -21.27 -11.78
CA VAL A 44 -16.88 -22.35 -11.24
C VAL A 44 -18.19 -22.44 -12.03
N SER A 45 -18.79 -21.31 -12.39
CA SER A 45 -19.98 -21.29 -13.25
C SER A 45 -19.70 -21.84 -14.66
N LYS A 46 -18.49 -21.68 -15.20
CA LYS A 46 -18.07 -22.27 -16.47
C LYS A 46 -17.89 -23.78 -16.37
N ILE A 47 -17.33 -24.29 -15.28
CA ILE A 47 -17.23 -25.74 -15.02
C ILE A 47 -18.62 -26.38 -15.01
N ALA A 48 -19.59 -25.76 -14.34
CA ALA A 48 -20.95 -26.27 -14.30
C ALA A 48 -21.62 -26.28 -15.69
N LYS A 49 -21.34 -25.29 -16.53
CA LYS A 49 -21.90 -25.18 -17.90
C LYS A 49 -21.19 -26.09 -18.92
N TYR A 50 -19.90 -26.33 -18.74
CA TYR A 50 -19.04 -27.04 -19.67
C TYR A 50 -18.20 -28.09 -18.93
N PRO A 51 -18.82 -29.14 -18.38
CA PRO A 51 -18.14 -30.08 -17.48
C PRO A 51 -17.08 -30.94 -18.16
N HIS A 52 -17.05 -30.98 -19.49
CA HIS A 52 -16.07 -31.71 -20.30
C HIS A 52 -14.82 -30.89 -20.64
N VAL A 53 -14.83 -29.59 -20.34
CA VAL A 53 -13.68 -28.70 -20.58
C VAL A 53 -12.86 -28.65 -19.29
N GLU A 54 -11.91 -29.57 -19.17
CA GLU A 54 -11.08 -29.74 -17.96
C GLU A 54 -10.20 -28.51 -17.67
N ASP A 55 -9.87 -27.70 -18.68
CA ASP A 55 -9.12 -26.46 -18.50
C ASP A 55 -9.77 -25.52 -17.48
N TYR A 56 -11.11 -25.47 -17.41
CA TYR A 56 -11.77 -24.61 -16.41
C TYR A 56 -11.50 -25.08 -14.97
N ARG A 57 -11.41 -26.39 -14.73
CA ARG A 57 -11.04 -26.93 -13.41
C ARG A 57 -9.59 -26.63 -13.09
N ARG A 58 -8.70 -26.82 -14.06
CA ARG A 58 -7.28 -26.51 -13.93
C ARG A 58 -7.05 -25.02 -13.64
N THR A 59 -7.73 -24.13 -14.36
CA THR A 59 -7.62 -22.69 -14.13
C THR A 59 -8.08 -22.30 -12.73
N VAL A 60 -9.11 -22.94 -12.15
CA VAL A 60 -9.49 -22.70 -10.75
C VAL A 60 -8.33 -23.02 -9.81
N THR A 61 -7.68 -24.18 -9.98
CA THR A 61 -6.49 -24.53 -9.19
C THR A 61 -5.37 -23.50 -9.35
N GLU A 62 -5.07 -23.09 -10.58
CA GLU A 62 -4.01 -22.13 -10.87
C GLU A 62 -4.29 -20.74 -10.25
N ILE A 63 -5.54 -20.25 -10.30
CA ILE A 63 -5.86 -18.96 -9.66
C ILE A 63 -5.86 -19.04 -8.13
N ASP A 64 -6.25 -20.19 -7.55
CA ASP A 64 -6.24 -20.40 -6.11
C ASP A 64 -4.78 -20.43 -5.59
N GLU A 65 -3.87 -21.12 -6.30
CA GLU A 65 -2.44 -21.12 -6.00
C GLU A 65 -1.80 -19.74 -6.16
N LYS A 66 -2.14 -19.03 -7.24
CA LYS A 66 -1.68 -17.65 -7.46
C LYS A 66 -2.14 -16.74 -6.34
N GLU A 67 -3.41 -16.83 -5.92
CA GLU A 67 -3.96 -15.97 -4.86
C GLU A 67 -3.25 -16.22 -3.54
N TYR A 68 -2.98 -17.49 -3.18
CA TYR A 68 -2.20 -17.82 -2.00
C TYR A 68 -0.82 -17.15 -2.00
N ILE A 69 -0.08 -17.24 -3.11
CA ILE A 69 1.23 -16.59 -3.25
C ILE A 69 1.07 -15.08 -3.14
N SER A 70 0.08 -14.50 -3.82
CA SER A 70 -0.17 -13.06 -3.81
C SER A 70 -0.47 -12.54 -2.41
N LEU A 71 -1.30 -13.22 -1.62
CA LEU A 71 -1.63 -12.83 -0.25
C LEU A 71 -0.38 -12.84 0.65
N ARG A 72 0.52 -13.83 0.47
CA ARG A 72 1.79 -13.86 1.21
C ARG A 72 2.71 -12.70 0.85
N LEU A 73 2.76 -12.31 -0.42
CA LEU A 73 3.51 -11.14 -0.87
C LEU A 73 2.92 -9.85 -0.30
N ILE A 74 1.59 -9.70 -0.34
CA ILE A 74 0.88 -8.55 0.25
C ILE A 74 1.21 -8.41 1.74
N ILE A 75 1.16 -9.48 2.52
CA ILE A 75 1.52 -9.43 3.95
C ILE A 75 2.97 -8.99 4.15
N SER A 76 3.87 -9.47 3.30
CA SER A 76 5.29 -9.09 3.37
C SER A 76 5.48 -7.61 3.03
N GLU A 77 4.75 -7.10 2.04
CA GLU A 77 4.79 -5.71 1.63
C GLU A 77 4.22 -4.79 2.71
N LEU A 78 3.06 -5.14 3.28
CA LEU A 78 2.47 -4.39 4.41
C LEU A 78 3.47 -4.25 5.56
N ARG A 79 4.15 -5.35 5.94
CA ARG A 79 5.19 -5.30 6.98
C ARG A 79 6.32 -4.35 6.60
N ASN A 80 6.81 -4.43 5.35
CA ASN A 80 7.90 -3.58 4.88
C ASN A 80 7.48 -2.10 4.88
N GLN A 81 6.29 -1.78 4.37
CA GLN A 81 5.72 -0.44 4.39
C GLN A 81 5.62 0.12 5.82
N TYR A 82 5.13 -0.67 6.79
CA TYR A 82 5.10 -0.24 8.19
C TYR A 82 6.50 0.10 8.73
N VAL A 83 7.51 -0.73 8.43
CA VAL A 83 8.89 -0.49 8.87
C VAL A 83 9.46 0.77 8.23
N THR A 84 9.29 0.93 6.92
CA THR A 84 9.77 2.10 6.17
C THR A 84 9.11 3.40 6.64
N LEU A 85 7.77 3.40 6.77
CA LEU A 85 7.04 4.56 7.27
C LEU A 85 7.47 4.91 8.70
N HIS A 86 7.61 3.92 9.57
CA HIS A 86 8.04 4.14 10.94
C HIS A 86 9.46 4.74 11.01
N ASP A 87 10.41 4.19 10.24
CA ASP A 87 11.77 4.70 10.15
C ASP A 87 11.82 6.15 9.61
N MET A 88 11.11 6.43 8.52
CA MET A 88 11.01 7.76 7.92
C MET A 88 10.42 8.78 8.91
N ILE A 89 9.33 8.43 9.60
CA ILE A 89 8.66 9.31 10.57
C ILE A 89 9.58 9.58 11.76
N LEU A 90 10.21 8.54 12.33
CA LEU A 90 11.06 8.70 13.50
C LEU A 90 12.30 9.55 13.20
N LYS A 91 12.95 9.35 12.05
CA LYS A 91 14.10 10.16 11.63
C LYS A 91 13.76 11.63 11.46
N ASN A 92 12.52 11.92 11.06
CA ASN A 92 12.08 13.28 10.75
C ASN A 92 11.15 13.90 11.81
N ILE A 93 10.95 13.25 12.96
CA ILE A 93 9.89 13.59 13.92
C ILE A 93 9.95 15.04 14.41
N GLU A 94 11.16 15.58 14.62
CA GLU A 94 11.34 16.96 15.07
C GLU A 94 10.93 17.97 13.99
N LYS A 95 11.30 17.72 12.74
CA LYS A 95 10.91 18.56 11.58
C LYS A 95 9.43 18.41 11.25
N ILE A 96 8.85 17.23 11.47
CA ILE A 96 7.41 17.00 11.32
C ILE A 96 6.62 17.77 12.40
N LYS A 97 7.07 17.77 13.66
CA LYS A 97 6.39 18.50 14.76
C LYS A 97 6.62 20.00 14.70
N ARG A 98 7.81 20.43 14.29
CA ARG A 98 8.26 21.83 14.24
C ARG A 98 8.92 22.10 12.87
N PRO A 99 8.12 22.27 11.81
CA PRO A 99 8.63 22.41 10.44
C PRO A 99 9.37 23.73 10.18
N ARG A 100 9.16 24.74 11.03
CA ARG A 100 9.86 26.02 10.98
C ARG A 100 10.59 26.23 12.30
N SER A 101 11.89 26.48 12.23
CA SER A 101 12.66 26.99 13.37
C SER A 101 12.22 28.42 13.69
N SER A 102 12.01 28.73 14.97
CA SER A 102 11.87 30.12 15.40
C SER A 102 13.24 30.79 15.31
N ASN A 103 13.39 31.80 14.45
CA ASN A 103 14.61 32.63 14.37
C ASN A 103 14.87 33.47 15.66
N ALA A 104 14.19 33.17 16.77
CA ALA A 104 14.33 33.87 18.04
C ALA A 104 15.63 33.51 18.78
N GLU A 105 16.31 32.40 18.42
CA GLU A 105 17.57 32.00 19.06
C GLU A 105 18.80 32.76 18.54
N THR A 106 18.71 33.44 17.40
CA THR A 106 19.84 34.20 16.81
C THR A 106 19.90 35.67 17.24
N LEU A 107 19.05 36.09 18.18
CA LEU A 107 18.90 37.49 18.62
C LEU A 107 19.51 37.80 20.01
N TYR A 108 20.28 36.89 20.59
CA TYR A 108 21.07 37.08 21.81
C TYR A 108 22.49 36.58 21.62
#